data_AF-A0A5P9J512-F1
#
_entry.id   AF-A0A5P9J512-F1
#
_cell.length_a   1.000
_cell.length_b   1.000
_cell.length_c   1.000
_cell.angle_alpha   90.00
_cell.angle_beta   90.00
_cell.angle_gamma   90.00
#
_symmetry.space_group_name_H-M   'P 1'
#
loop_
_entity.id
_entity.type
_entity.pdbx_description
1 polymer ?
#
loop_
_entity_poly.entity_id
_entity_poly.type
_entity_poly.pdbx_seq_one_letter_code
_entity_poly.pdbx_strand_id
1 'polypeptide(L)' 'MMAPRTVEELIYHMPTVEQRATNDWAKGFAASVRRQSRRRNWRPSPKQVSMMRRLVSEMFTDTEQEGEIILIE' A
#
# COMPACT_ATOMS: atom_id res chain seq x y z
N MET A 1 7.12 19.20 2.66
CA MET A 1 6.00 18.24 2.66
C MET A 1 6.13 17.39 1.40
N MET A 2 6.40 16.09 1.49
CA MET A 2 6.41 15.25 0.27
C MET A 2 5.00 15.15 -0.29
N ALA A 3 4.87 15.17 -1.62
CA ALA A 3 3.58 15.01 -2.28
C ALA A 3 2.96 13.64 -1.93
N PRO A 4 1.62 13.54 -1.84
CA PRO A 4 0.97 12.27 -1.58
C PRO A 4 1.22 11.30 -2.74
N ARG A 5 1.44 10.01 -2.42
CA ARG A 5 1.63 8.96 -3.44
C ARG A 5 0.47 8.96 -4.46
N THR A 6 0.86 8.83 -5.72
CA THR A 6 0.00 8.67 -6.89
C THR A 6 -0.75 7.34 -6.84
N VAL A 7 -1.80 7.19 -7.64
CA VAL A 7 -2.57 5.94 -7.71
C VAL A 7 -1.70 4.79 -8.25
N GLU A 8 -0.82 5.09 -9.19
CA GLU A 8 0.10 4.15 -9.82
C GLU A 8 1.10 3.58 -8.79
N GLU A 9 1.70 4.45 -7.97
CA GLU A 9 2.58 4.04 -6.88
C GLU A 9 1.84 3.21 -5.84
N LEU A 10 0.60 3.58 -5.52
CA LEU A 10 -0.22 2.81 -4.58
C LEU A 10 -0.53 1.41 -5.13
N ILE A 11 -0.88 1.28 -6.41
CA ILE A 11 -1.12 -0.02 -7.07
C ILE A 11 0.15 -0.87 -7.06
N TYR A 12 1.31 -0.27 -7.35
CA TYR A 12 2.60 -0.94 -7.34
C TYR A 12 2.89 -1.66 -6.02
N HIS A 13 2.47 -1.07 -4.89
CA HIS A 13 2.67 -1.63 -3.56
C HIS A 13 1.63 -2.67 -3.12
N MET A 14 0.48 -2.78 -3.79
CA MET A 14 -0.58 -3.72 -3.39
C MET A 14 -0.15 -5.20 -3.33
N PRO A 15 0.74 -5.74 -4.21
CA PRO A 15 1.25 -7.09 -4.03
C PRO A 15 1.98 -7.29 -2.70
N THR A 16 2.73 -6.30 -2.24
CA THR A 16 3.44 -6.35 -0.95
C THR A 16 2.46 -6.24 0.21
N VAL A 17 1.45 -5.37 0.11
CA VAL A 17 0.36 -5.28 1.11
C VAL A 17 -0.34 -6.64 1.24
N GLU A 18 -0.69 -7.27 0.11
CA GLU A 18 -1.34 -8.59 0.09
C GLU A 18 -0.49 -9.67 0.77
N GLN A 19 0.84 -9.65 0.55
CA GLN A 19 1.76 -10.63 1.15
C GLN A 19 2.01 -10.40 2.64
N ARG A 20 2.12 -9.13 3.07
CA ARG A 20 2.47 -8.77 4.45
C ARG A 20 1.27 -8.61 5.39
N ALA A 21 0.08 -8.37 4.86
CA ALA A 21 -1.11 -8.17 5.68
C ALA A 21 -1.38 -9.37 6.58
N THR A 22 -1.63 -9.12 7.87
CA THR A 22 -1.96 -10.16 8.86
C THR A 22 -3.46 -10.46 8.91
N ASN A 23 -4.31 -9.51 8.48
CA ASN A 23 -5.76 -9.66 8.45
C ASN A 23 -6.30 -9.94 7.05
N ASP A 24 -7.33 -10.79 6.96
CA ASP A 24 -7.90 -11.24 5.69
C ASP A 24 -8.56 -10.12 4.89
N TRP A 25 -9.08 -9.11 5.58
CA TRP A 25 -9.70 -7.96 4.93
C TRP A 25 -8.68 -7.18 4.10
N ALA A 26 -7.50 -6.89 4.64
CA ALA A 26 -6.44 -6.15 3.95
C ALA A 26 -5.86 -6.98 2.79
N LYS A 27 -5.66 -8.30 2.98
CA LYS A 27 -5.27 -9.23 1.91
C LYS A 27 -6.28 -9.18 0.75
N GLY A 28 -7.56 -9.38 1.06
CA GLY A 28 -8.64 -9.37 0.07
C GLY A 28 -8.78 -8.03 -0.63
N PHE A 29 -8.66 -6.92 0.11
CA PHE A 29 -8.69 -5.58 -0.46
C PHE A 29 -7.54 -5.37 -1.46
N ALA A 30 -6.30 -5.66 -1.08
CA ALA A 30 -5.12 -5.51 -1.94
C ALA A 30 -5.19 -6.40 -3.19
N ALA A 31 -5.61 -7.66 -3.03
CA ALA A 31 -5.85 -8.58 -4.14
C ALA A 31 -6.93 -8.06 -5.11
N SER A 32 -7.99 -7.46 -4.58
CA SER A 32 -9.07 -6.87 -5.39
C SER A 32 -8.59 -5.67 -6.21
N VAL A 33 -7.76 -4.81 -5.61
CA VAL A 33 -7.16 -3.65 -6.29
C VAL A 33 -6.25 -4.12 -7.41
N ARG A 34 -5.35 -5.09 -7.14
CA ARG A 34 -4.48 -5.71 -8.15
C ARG A 34 -5.23 -6.28 -9.34
N ARG A 35 -6.34 -6.97 -9.10
CA ARG A 35 -7.15 -7.53 -10.19
C ARG A 35 -7.85 -6.43 -10.98
N GLN A 36 -8.46 -5.47 -10.30
CA GLN A 36 -9.27 -4.45 -10.95
C GLN A 36 -8.43 -3.40 -11.68
N SER A 37 -7.22 -3.09 -11.20
CA SER A 37 -6.33 -2.10 -11.82
C SER A 37 -5.88 -2.46 -13.24
N ARG A 38 -5.99 -3.73 -13.62
CA ARG A 38 -5.71 -4.22 -14.97
C ARG A 38 -6.80 -3.89 -15.99
N ARG A 39 -7.99 -3.48 -15.55
CA ARG A 39 -9.11 -3.15 -16.45
C ARG A 39 -8.87 -1.80 -17.10
N ARG A 40 -9.13 -1.72 -18.41
CA ARG A 40 -9.04 -0.46 -19.17
C ARG A 40 -9.93 0.60 -18.52
N ASN A 41 -9.41 1.82 -18.35
CA ASN A 41 -10.09 2.95 -17.73
C ASN A 41 -10.52 2.74 -16.26
N TRP A 42 -9.96 1.74 -15.58
CA TRP A 42 -10.21 1.60 -14.15
C TRP A 42 -9.62 2.78 -13.39
N ARG A 43 -10.41 3.29 -12.46
CA ARG A 43 -10.03 4.33 -11.51
C ARG A 43 -10.57 3.94 -10.14
N PRO A 44 -9.73 3.89 -9.09
CA PRO A 44 -10.22 3.68 -7.75
C PRO A 44 -11.06 4.86 -7.30
N SER A 45 -12.09 4.59 -6.50
CA SER A 45 -12.84 5.64 -5.80
C SER A 45 -11.94 6.41 -4.81
N PRO A 46 -12.29 7.65 -4.44
CA PRO A 46 -11.54 8.40 -3.41
C PRO A 46 -11.38 7.63 -2.09
N LYS A 47 -12.41 6.88 -1.68
CA LYS A 47 -12.36 6.01 -0.49
C LYS A 47 -11.33 4.89 -0.64
N GLN A 48 -11.28 4.25 -1.81
CA GLN A 48 -10.26 3.23 -2.10
C GLN A 48 -8.86 3.84 -2.09
N VAL A 49 -8.65 5.02 -2.66
CA VAL A 49 -7.34 5.71 -2.63
C VAL A 49 -6.91 6.00 -1.19
N SER A 50 -7.81 6.52 -0.35
CA SER A 50 -7.53 6.75 1.07
C SER A 50 -7.10 5.47 1.78
N MET A 51 -7.81 4.37 1.49
CA MET A 51 -7.50 3.07 2.09
C MET A 51 -6.18 2.48 1.59
N MET A 52 -5.90 2.61 0.29
CA MET A 52 -4.63 2.20 -0.30
C MET A 52 -3.47 2.96 0.35
N ARG A 53 -3.60 4.28 0.56
CA ARG A 53 -2.59 5.08 1.25
C ARG A 53 -2.34 4.59 2.66
N ARG A 54 -3.40 4.33 3.42
CA ARG A 54 -3.29 3.81 4.79
C ARG A 54 -2.50 2.50 4.83
N LEU A 55 -2.93 1.51 4.05
CA LEU A 55 -2.27 0.20 4.01
C LEU A 55 -0.81 0.29 3.55
N VAL A 56 -0.53 1.16 2.59
CA VAL A 56 0.84 1.38 2.11
C VAL A 56 1.69 2.04 3.19
N SER A 57 1.18 3.05 3.89
CA SER A 57 1.89 3.70 5.00
C SER A 57 2.19 2.72 6.14
N GLU A 58 1.22 1.90 6.53
CA GLU A 58 1.38 0.88 7.59
C GLU A 58 2.57 -0.06 7.29
N MET A 59 2.78 -0.47 6.03
CA MET A 59 3.95 -1.29 5.66
C MET A 59 5.31 -0.64 5.95
N PHE A 60 5.41 0.68 5.83
CA PHE A 60 6.66 1.40 6.08
C PHE A 60 6.85 1.69 7.56
N THR A 61 5.76 1.91 8.30
CA THR A 61 5.81 2.09 9.76
C THR A 61 6.19 0.78 10.49
N ASP A 62 5.71 -0.37 10.02
CA ASP A 62 6.09 -1.67 10.58
C ASP A 62 7.58 -1.98 10.33
N THR A 63 8.16 -1.45 9.24
CA THR A 63 9.59 -1.62 8.92
C THR A 63 10.49 -0.75 9.81
N GLU A 64 10.02 0.40 10.28
CA GLU A 64 10.78 1.27 11.20
C GLU A 64 10.95 0.68 12.61
N GLN A 65 10.16 -0.34 12.99
CA GLN A 65 10.32 -1.04 14.27
C GLN A 65 11.35 -2.19 14.21
N GLU A 66 11.65 -2.73 13.03
CA GLU A 66 12.68 -3.77 12.84
C GLU A 66 14.05 -3.19 12.39
N GLY A 67 14.09 -1.94 11.96
CA GLY A 67 15.32 -1.26 11.55
C GLY A 67 15.94 -0.49 12.69
N GLU A 68 16.80 -1.13 13.50
CA GLU A 68 17.79 -0.41 14.30
C GLU A 68 18.63 0.47 13.34
N ILE A 69 18.37 1.79 13.36
CA ILE A 69 19.14 2.75 12.58
C ILE A 69 20.53 2.81 13.21
N ILE A 70 21.48 2.07 12.63
CA ILE A 70 22.90 2.23 12.99
C ILE A 70 23.33 3.59 12.43
N LEU A 71 23.40 4.58 13.31
CA LEU A 71 24.10 5.84 13.03
C LEU A 71 25.59 5.50 12.88
N ILE A 72 26.14 5.74 11.69
CA ILE A 72 27.57 5.69 11.46
C ILE A 72 28.07 7.13 11.64
N GLU A 73 28.85 7.37 12.71
CA GLU A 73 29.62 8.62 12.91
C GLU A 73 30.87 8.66 12.03
#